data_AF-A0A160P5J1-F1
#
_entry.id   AF-A0A160P5J1-F1
#
_cell.length_a   1.000
_cell.length_b   1.000
_cell.length_c   1.000
_cell.angle_alpha   90.00
_cell.angle_beta   90.00
_cell.angle_gamma   90.00
#
_symmetry.space_group_name_H-M   'P 1'
#
loop_
_entity.id
_entity.type
_entity.pdbx_description
1 polymer ?
#
loop_
_entity_poly.entity_id
_entity_poly.type
_entity_poly.pdbx_seq_one_letter_code
_entity_poly.pdbx_strand_id
1 'polypeptide(L)'
;MPTAREALLVAALGALVHRPWSAVRMADVARDARVSRQTLYNEFGSKEGLARALARREADAYLQGVRRLLAVPAPPARNLAAVAEWTVVRAAERPLLRALLTDAWSDRLPRPRPVRAGARTAPVPAQRRADEGPPAPGELVAAVAAAAGERWAGGCEIAVRLALSHVVAPAVPWSRAGAGGAAGRDGQRAEPESWSPTTPTITSVIETILSVETTSPRKTMP
;
A
#
# COMPACT_ATOMS: atom_id res chain seq x y z
N MET A 1 -22.04 10.24 18.77
CA MET A 1 -21.67 9.04 19.53
C MET A 1 -21.23 7.97 18.54
N PRO A 2 -20.09 7.28 18.74
CA PRO A 2 -19.67 6.20 17.84
C PRO A 2 -20.69 5.06 17.87
N THR A 3 -20.93 4.44 16.73
CA THR A 3 -21.80 3.26 16.64
C THR A 3 -21.17 2.08 17.39
N ALA A 4 -21.98 1.08 17.79
CA ALA A 4 -21.47 -0.13 18.43
C ALA A 4 -20.38 -0.83 17.58
N ARG A 5 -20.58 -0.84 16.26
CA ARG A 5 -19.62 -1.37 15.29
C ARG A 5 -18.29 -0.61 15.31
N GLU A 6 -18.34 0.73 15.31
CA GLU A 6 -17.14 1.56 15.38
C GLU A 6 -16.39 1.38 16.70
N ALA A 7 -17.11 1.33 17.82
CA ALA A 7 -16.54 1.07 19.14
C ALA A 7 -15.81 -0.28 19.18
N LEU A 8 -16.40 -1.33 18.59
CA LEU A 8 -15.78 -2.65 18.47
C LEU A 8 -14.52 -2.64 17.60
N LEU A 9 -14.53 -1.94 16.46
CA LEU A 9 -13.36 -1.81 15.59
C LEU A 9 -12.23 -1.03 16.28
N VAL A 10 -12.55 0.02 17.04
CA VAL A 10 -11.57 0.77 17.84
C VAL A 10 -10.99 -0.11 18.95
N ALA A 11 -11.82 -0.84 19.69
CA ALA A 11 -11.35 -1.76 20.73
C ALA A 11 -10.45 -2.86 20.18
N ALA A 12 -10.81 -3.44 19.02
CA ALA A 12 -9.99 -4.45 18.38
C ALA A 12 -8.62 -3.91 17.91
N LEU A 13 -8.57 -2.68 17.37
CA LEU A 13 -7.30 -2.01 17.04
C LEU A 13 -6.46 -1.73 18.29
N GLY A 14 -7.09 -1.26 19.38
CA GLY A 14 -6.40 -1.03 20.65
C GLY A 14 -5.80 -2.32 21.20
N ALA A 15 -6.50 -3.45 21.07
CA ALA A 15 -5.97 -4.75 21.47
C ALA A 15 -4.71 -5.15 20.69
N LEU A 16 -4.61 -4.82 19.40
CA LEU A 16 -3.44 -5.12 18.56
C LEU A 16 -2.17 -4.38 18.97
N VAL A 17 -2.28 -3.28 19.72
CA VAL A 17 -1.13 -2.55 20.28
C VAL A 17 -0.39 -3.40 21.32
N HIS A 18 -1.13 -4.20 22.09
CA HIS A 18 -0.58 -4.90 23.25
C HIS A 18 -0.32 -6.39 23.02
N ARG A 19 -0.96 -7.00 22.02
CA ARG A 19 -0.92 -8.45 21.79
C ARG A 19 -1.07 -8.82 20.32
N PRO A 20 -0.47 -9.94 19.88
CA PRO A 20 -0.68 -10.44 18.52
C PRO A 20 -2.14 -10.84 18.28
N TRP A 21 -2.57 -10.79 17.03
CA TRP A 21 -3.94 -11.13 16.64
C TRP A 21 -4.39 -12.52 17.13
N SER A 22 -3.50 -13.52 17.12
CA SER A 22 -3.79 -14.87 17.63
C SER A 22 -4.30 -14.85 19.08
N ALA A 23 -3.75 -13.96 19.92
CA ALA A 23 -4.11 -13.80 21.33
C ALA A 23 -5.31 -12.87 21.58
N VAL A 24 -5.79 -12.13 20.58
CA VAL A 24 -6.98 -11.28 20.71
C VAL A 24 -8.24 -12.15 20.87
N ARG A 25 -8.97 -11.97 21.97
CA ARG A 25 -10.22 -12.70 22.25
C ARG A 25 -11.42 -11.82 21.97
N MET A 26 -12.44 -12.38 21.31
CA MET A 26 -13.69 -11.68 21.00
C MET A 26 -14.38 -11.15 22.27
N ALA A 27 -14.34 -11.92 23.37
CA ALA A 27 -14.93 -11.50 24.64
C ALA A 27 -14.27 -10.23 25.21
N ASP A 28 -12.94 -10.12 25.11
CA ASP A 28 -12.21 -8.93 25.57
C ASP A 28 -12.58 -7.73 24.70
N VAL A 29 -12.63 -7.89 23.37
CA VAL A 29 -13.01 -6.81 22.44
C VAL A 29 -14.42 -6.30 22.74
N ALA A 30 -15.39 -7.18 22.99
CA ALA A 30 -16.76 -6.79 23.35
C ALA A 30 -16.80 -6.03 24.68
N ARG A 31 -16.06 -6.52 25.69
CA ARG A 31 -15.96 -5.87 27.01
C ARG A 31 -15.35 -4.48 26.89
N ASP A 32 -14.23 -4.35 26.18
CA ASP A 32 -13.51 -3.09 26.04
C ASP A 32 -14.32 -2.07 25.23
N ALA A 33 -15.13 -2.54 24.27
CA ALA A 33 -16.10 -1.73 23.53
C ALA A 33 -17.41 -1.44 24.29
N ARG A 34 -17.58 -1.99 25.51
CA ARG A 34 -18.77 -1.87 26.36
C ARG A 34 -20.06 -2.34 25.68
N VAL A 35 -19.98 -3.44 24.93
CA VAL A 35 -21.14 -4.08 24.29
C VAL A 35 -21.20 -5.56 24.65
N SER A 36 -22.36 -6.18 24.40
CA SER A 36 -22.52 -7.62 24.65
C SER A 36 -21.71 -8.45 23.64
N ARG A 37 -21.33 -9.67 24.01
CA ARG A 37 -20.73 -10.64 23.08
C ARG A 37 -21.65 -10.93 21.89
N GLN A 38 -22.95 -11.05 22.15
CA GLN A 38 -23.96 -11.27 21.11
C GLN A 38 -23.98 -10.13 20.10
N THR A 39 -23.89 -8.88 20.54
CA THR A 39 -23.79 -7.70 19.66
C THR A 39 -22.56 -7.81 18.75
N LEU A 40 -21.40 -8.17 19.29
CA LEU A 40 -20.18 -8.35 18.50
C LEU A 40 -20.34 -9.47 17.45
N TYR A 41 -20.91 -10.61 17.82
CA TYR A 41 -21.14 -11.70 16.86
C TYR A 41 -22.21 -11.35 15.83
N ASN A 42 -23.22 -10.54 16.18
CA ASN A 42 -24.20 -10.05 15.21
C ASN A 42 -23.55 -9.10 14.18
N GLU A 43 -22.60 -8.27 14.60
CA GLU A 43 -21.93 -7.30 13.73
C GLU A 43 -20.91 -7.92 12.77
N PHE A 44 -20.19 -8.94 13.23
CA PHE A 44 -19.03 -9.49 12.51
C PHE A 44 -19.13 -10.98 12.19
N GLY A 45 -20.05 -11.72 12.81
CA GLY A 45 -20.22 -13.16 12.66
C GLY A 45 -19.12 -13.99 13.34
N SER A 46 -17.85 -13.65 13.13
CA SER A 46 -16.70 -14.39 13.62
C SER A 46 -15.48 -13.49 13.82
N LYS A 47 -14.43 -14.04 14.45
CA LYS A 47 -13.11 -13.38 14.53
C LYS A 47 -12.56 -13.06 13.14
N GLU A 48 -12.78 -13.94 12.17
CA GLU A 48 -12.38 -13.71 10.77
C GLU A 48 -13.19 -12.57 10.12
N GLY A 49 -14.49 -12.49 10.39
CA GLY A 49 -15.30 -11.36 9.92
C GLY A 49 -14.88 -10.02 10.54
N LEU A 50 -14.44 -10.02 11.80
CA LEU A 50 -13.84 -8.84 12.44
C LEU A 50 -12.50 -8.46 11.77
N ALA A 51 -11.64 -9.44 11.46
CA ALA A 51 -10.39 -9.21 10.72
C ALA A 51 -10.66 -8.55 9.35
N ARG A 52 -11.61 -9.07 8.58
CA ARG A 52 -12.03 -8.47 7.30
C ARG A 52 -12.58 -7.06 7.48
N ALA A 53 -13.40 -6.83 8.50
CA ALA A 53 -13.97 -5.52 8.77
C ALA A 53 -12.90 -4.48 9.16
N LEU A 54 -11.90 -4.87 9.94
CA LEU A 54 -10.75 -4.01 10.27
C LEU A 54 -9.98 -3.62 9.00
N ALA A 55 -9.66 -4.60 8.16
CA ALA A 55 -8.93 -4.38 6.92
C ALA A 55 -9.71 -3.48 5.94
N ARG A 56 -11.01 -3.74 5.75
CA ARG A 56 -11.87 -2.91 4.90
C ARG A 56 -11.97 -1.47 5.42
N ARG A 57 -12.05 -1.28 6.74
CA ARG A 57 -12.06 0.06 7.35
C ARG A 57 -10.78 0.83 7.08
N GLU A 58 -9.61 0.18 7.17
CA GLU A 58 -8.32 0.83 6.85
C GLU A 58 -8.24 1.23 5.37
N ALA A 59 -8.67 0.35 4.46
CA ALA A 59 -8.76 0.64 3.03
C ALA A 59 -9.69 1.83 2.74
N ASP A 60 -10.90 1.83 3.33
CA ASP A 60 -11.87 2.91 3.15
C ASP A 60 -11.33 4.24 3.69
N ALA A 61 -10.68 4.24 4.86
CA ALA A 61 -10.08 5.43 5.46
C ALA A 61 -8.91 5.98 4.61
N TYR A 62 -8.08 5.09 4.06
CA TYR A 62 -7.01 5.46 3.15
C TYR A 62 -7.54 6.14 1.88
N LEU A 63 -8.49 5.50 1.19
CA LEU A 63 -9.09 6.04 -0.03
C LEU A 63 -9.81 7.37 0.21
N GLN A 64 -10.48 7.54 1.35
CA GLN A 64 -11.06 8.83 1.73
C GLN A 64 -10.00 9.91 1.94
N GLY A 65 -8.87 9.58 2.56
CA GLY A 65 -7.75 10.51 2.73
C GLY A 65 -7.14 10.95 1.40
N VAL A 66 -6.91 10.01 0.49
CA VAL A 66 -6.45 10.29 -0.88
C VAL A 66 -7.42 11.24 -1.59
N ARG A 67 -8.72 10.95 -1.57
CA ARG A 67 -9.73 11.82 -2.22
C ARG A 67 -9.71 13.24 -1.65
N ARG A 68 -9.54 13.39 -0.34
CA ARG A 68 -9.42 14.72 0.29
C ARG A 68 -8.18 15.47 -0.20
N LEU A 69 -7.04 14.81 -0.34
CA LEU A 69 -5.81 15.42 -0.84
C LEU A 69 -5.96 15.85 -2.30
N LEU A 70 -6.56 15.00 -3.13
CA LEU A 70 -6.80 15.29 -4.56
C LEU A 70 -7.82 16.41 -4.77
N ALA A 71 -8.75 16.60 -3.83
CA ALA A 71 -9.76 17.65 -3.87
C ALA A 71 -9.22 19.05 -3.48
N VAL A 72 -7.99 19.16 -2.97
CA VAL A 72 -7.38 20.46 -2.63
C VAL A 72 -7.11 21.26 -3.91
N PRO A 73 -7.55 22.52 -4.02
CA PRO A 73 -7.23 23.38 -5.16
C PRO A 73 -5.73 23.70 -5.23
N ALA A 74 -4.99 22.95 -6.04
CA ALA A 74 -3.57 23.12 -6.25
C ALA A 74 -3.14 22.51 -7.60
N PRO A 75 -1.92 22.83 -8.09
CA PRO A 75 -1.39 22.18 -9.30
C PRO A 75 -1.39 20.65 -9.15
N PRO A 76 -1.79 19.89 -10.19
CA PRO A 76 -1.91 18.43 -10.09
C PRO A 76 -0.65 17.73 -9.58
N ALA A 77 0.53 18.13 -10.06
CA ALA A 77 1.81 17.60 -9.60
C ALA A 77 2.00 17.72 -8.08
N ARG A 78 1.53 18.82 -7.47
CA ARG A 78 1.58 19.03 -6.01
C ARG A 78 0.63 18.09 -5.27
N ASN A 79 -0.58 17.88 -5.79
CA ASN A 79 -1.53 16.94 -5.20
C ASN A 79 -1.02 15.49 -5.28
N LEU A 80 -0.40 15.10 -6.41
CA LEU A 80 0.18 13.77 -6.58
C LEU A 80 1.36 13.54 -5.62
N ALA A 81 2.26 14.52 -5.47
CA ALA A 81 3.34 14.47 -4.48
C ALA A 81 2.79 14.36 -3.05
N ALA A 82 1.78 15.17 -2.70
CA ALA A 82 1.12 15.11 -1.39
C ALA A 82 0.47 13.75 -1.12
N VAL A 83 -0.14 13.12 -2.13
CA VAL A 83 -0.66 11.74 -2.00
C VAL A 83 0.47 10.77 -1.73
N ALA A 84 1.57 10.81 -2.47
CA ALA A 84 2.70 9.91 -2.27
C ALA A 84 3.32 10.06 -0.87
N GLU A 85 3.62 11.30 -0.45
CA GLU A 85 4.17 11.61 0.87
C GLU A 85 3.24 11.15 1.99
N TRP A 86 1.95 11.46 1.87
CA TRP A 86 0.95 11.06 2.85
C TRP A 86 0.83 9.54 2.95
N THR A 87 0.87 8.83 1.82
CA THR A 87 0.85 7.36 1.80
C THR A 87 2.03 6.77 2.56
N VAL A 88 3.25 7.30 2.37
CA VAL A 88 4.44 6.87 3.11
C VAL A 88 4.26 7.05 4.61
N VAL A 89 3.87 8.25 5.04
CA VAL A 89 3.67 8.57 6.46
C VAL A 89 2.59 7.68 7.08
N ARG A 90 1.45 7.52 6.40
CA ARG A 90 0.34 6.70 6.89
C ARG A 90 0.70 5.23 6.98
N ALA A 91 1.44 4.69 6.02
CA ALA A 91 1.90 3.31 6.08
C ALA A 91 2.89 3.10 7.25
N ALA A 92 3.73 4.08 7.59
CA ALA A 92 4.61 3.99 8.75
C ALA A 92 3.84 3.99 10.08
N GLU A 93 2.80 4.83 10.20
CA GLU A 93 1.99 4.97 11.42
C GLU A 93 0.99 3.82 11.64
N ARG A 94 0.56 3.15 10.56
CA ARG A 94 -0.57 2.23 10.58
C ARG A 94 -0.18 0.85 10.05
N PRO A 95 0.20 -0.10 10.92
CA PRO A 95 0.66 -1.42 10.51
C PRO A 95 -0.33 -2.21 9.65
N LEU A 96 -1.63 -2.10 9.91
CA LEU A 96 -2.66 -2.75 9.08
C LEU A 96 -2.73 -2.15 7.67
N LEU A 97 -2.64 -0.82 7.55
CA LEU A 97 -2.62 -0.16 6.25
C LEU A 97 -1.35 -0.53 5.47
N ARG A 98 -0.19 -0.55 6.14
CA ARG A 98 1.06 -1.05 5.53
C ARG A 98 0.90 -2.46 4.98
N ALA A 99 0.36 -3.37 5.78
CA ALA A 99 0.13 -4.75 5.35
C ALA A 99 -0.84 -4.82 4.17
N LEU A 100 -1.91 -4.02 4.16
CA LEU A 100 -2.84 -3.94 3.03
C LEU A 100 -2.21 -3.41 1.75
N LEU A 101 -1.36 -2.40 1.86
CA LEU A 101 -0.73 -1.74 0.72
C LEU A 101 0.43 -2.55 0.11
N THR A 102 1.03 -3.47 0.87
CA THR A 102 2.25 -4.21 0.49
C THR A 102 2.08 -5.72 0.47
N ASP A 103 0.91 -6.22 0.90
CA ASP A 103 0.63 -7.63 1.23
C ASP A 103 1.61 -8.26 2.25
N ALA A 104 2.40 -7.45 2.96
CA ALA A 104 3.35 -7.90 3.96
C ALA A 104 2.69 -8.02 5.35
N TRP A 105 1.93 -9.10 5.55
CA TRP A 105 1.28 -9.41 6.82
C TRP A 105 2.26 -10.04 7.81
N SER A 106 2.29 -9.53 9.05
CA SER A 106 3.02 -10.16 10.15
C SER A 106 2.09 -11.00 11.04
N ASP A 107 2.65 -11.92 11.82
CA ASP A 107 1.90 -12.76 12.76
C ASP A 107 1.14 -11.97 13.84
N ARG A 108 1.51 -10.70 14.05
CA ARG A 108 0.82 -9.80 14.97
C ARG A 108 -0.51 -9.29 14.40
N LEU A 109 -0.68 -9.24 13.09
CA LEU A 109 -1.84 -8.65 12.44
C LEU A 109 -2.86 -9.70 12.00
N PRO A 110 -4.16 -9.36 11.98
CA PRO A 110 -5.15 -10.18 11.28
C PRO A 110 -4.84 -10.21 9.78
N ARG A 111 -4.47 -11.37 9.23
CA ARG A 111 -4.46 -11.56 7.77
C ARG A 111 -5.86 -11.99 7.32
N PRO A 112 -6.68 -11.08 6.76
CA PRO A 112 -8.05 -11.36 6.41
C PRO A 112 -8.13 -12.32 5.22
N ARG A 113 -8.96 -13.35 5.34
CA ARG A 113 -9.26 -14.31 4.28
C ARG A 113 -10.64 -14.02 3.71
N PRO A 114 -10.77 -13.82 2.39
CA PRO A 114 -12.07 -13.69 1.75
C PRO A 114 -13.00 -14.86 2.09
N VAL A 115 -14.31 -14.62 2.11
CA VAL A 115 -15.26 -15.73 2.24
C VAL A 115 -15.16 -16.62 1.00
N ARG A 116 -15.24 -17.94 1.20
CA ARG A 116 -15.25 -18.91 0.09
C ARG A 116 -16.44 -18.63 -0.84
N ALA A 117 -16.20 -18.74 -2.14
CA ALA A 117 -17.27 -18.70 -3.13
C ALA A 117 -18.37 -19.72 -2.76
N GLY A 118 -19.64 -19.29 -2.81
CA GLY A 118 -20.80 -20.12 -2.46
C GLY A 118 -21.18 -20.17 -0.97
N ALA A 119 -20.48 -19.45 -0.09
CA ALA A 119 -20.92 -19.33 1.30
C ALA A 119 -22.23 -18.54 1.41
N ARG A 120 -22.99 -18.81 2.48
CA ARG A 120 -24.23 -18.09 2.76
C ARG A 120 -23.95 -16.61 2.97
N THR A 121 -24.66 -15.78 2.21
CA THR A 121 -24.61 -14.33 2.31
C THR A 121 -25.01 -13.86 3.72
N ALA A 122 -24.20 -12.98 4.30
CA ALA A 122 -24.49 -12.40 5.62
C ALA A 122 -25.75 -11.51 5.59
N PRO A 123 -26.60 -11.54 6.64
CA PRO A 123 -27.81 -10.72 6.69
C PRO A 123 -27.48 -9.22 6.90
N VAL A 124 -26.37 -8.91 7.58
CA VAL A 124 -25.94 -7.53 7.86
C VAL A 124 -25.18 -6.95 6.66
N PRO A 125 -25.60 -5.80 6.09
CA PRO A 125 -24.94 -5.21 4.91
C PRO A 125 -23.45 -4.92 5.11
N ALA A 126 -23.08 -4.39 6.26
CA ALA A 126 -21.69 -4.09 6.58
C ALA A 126 -20.83 -5.37 6.74
N GLN A 127 -21.45 -6.49 7.16
CA GLN A 127 -20.77 -7.80 7.16
C GLN A 127 -20.62 -8.33 5.73
N ARG A 128 -21.65 -8.26 4.88
CA ARG A 128 -21.53 -8.66 3.45
C ARG A 128 -20.39 -7.94 2.75
N ARG A 129 -20.32 -6.62 2.94
CA ARG A 129 -19.22 -5.80 2.41
C ARG A 129 -17.87 -6.25 2.94
N ALA A 130 -17.76 -6.56 4.23
CA ALA A 130 -16.52 -7.11 4.78
C ALA A 130 -16.21 -8.50 4.19
N ASP A 131 -17.22 -9.33 3.94
CA ASP A 131 -17.10 -10.71 3.43
C ASP A 131 -16.52 -10.80 2.00
N GLU A 132 -16.69 -9.75 1.18
CA GLU A 132 -15.98 -9.56 -0.10
C GLU A 132 -14.45 -9.60 0.08
N GLY A 133 -13.96 -9.32 1.29
CA GLY A 133 -12.55 -9.13 1.60
C GLY A 133 -12.11 -7.68 1.44
N PRO A 134 -10.91 -7.33 1.95
CA PRO A 134 -10.30 -6.07 1.59
C PRO A 134 -9.82 -6.10 0.13
N PRO A 135 -9.71 -4.93 -0.51
CA PRO A 135 -9.10 -4.84 -1.83
C PRO A 135 -7.63 -5.29 -1.79
N ALA A 136 -7.18 -5.94 -2.85
CA ALA A 136 -5.78 -6.28 -3.05
C ALA A 136 -4.93 -4.99 -3.24
N PRO A 137 -3.60 -5.04 -3.04
CA PRO A 137 -2.73 -3.87 -3.24
C PRO A 137 -2.91 -3.22 -4.63
N GLY A 138 -2.98 -4.03 -5.69
CA GLY A 138 -3.19 -3.52 -7.06
C GLY A 138 -4.55 -2.84 -7.25
N GLU A 139 -5.60 -3.35 -6.61
CA GLU A 139 -6.94 -2.74 -6.63
C GLU A 139 -6.98 -1.42 -5.87
N LEU A 140 -6.23 -1.31 -4.76
CA LEU A 140 -6.05 -0.03 -4.05
C LEU A 140 -5.33 1.00 -4.91
N VAL A 141 -4.25 0.60 -5.60
CA VAL A 141 -3.54 1.49 -6.53
C VAL A 141 -4.47 1.95 -7.65
N ALA A 142 -5.23 1.03 -8.26
CA ALA A 142 -6.19 1.36 -9.31
C ALA A 142 -7.29 2.31 -8.79
N ALA A 143 -7.81 2.08 -7.58
CA ALA A 143 -8.82 2.94 -6.96
C ALA A 143 -8.29 4.36 -6.67
N VAL A 144 -7.02 4.48 -6.27
CA VAL A 144 -6.37 5.79 -6.08
C VAL A 144 -6.16 6.50 -7.43
N ALA A 145 -5.67 5.78 -8.44
CA ALA A 145 -5.49 6.34 -9.78
C ALA A 145 -6.82 6.85 -10.36
N ALA A 146 -7.89 6.06 -10.22
CA ALA A 146 -9.23 6.45 -10.64
C ALA A 146 -9.73 7.72 -9.91
N ALA A 147 -9.39 7.90 -8.64
CA ALA A 147 -9.77 9.08 -7.87
C ALA A 147 -9.10 10.38 -8.35
N ALA A 148 -7.98 10.30 -9.09
CA ALA A 148 -7.30 11.47 -9.68
C ALA A 148 -7.94 11.95 -11.00
N GLY A 149 -8.89 11.20 -11.55
CA GLY A 149 -9.51 11.46 -12.85
C GLY A 149 -8.64 11.04 -14.02
N GLU A 150 -9.26 10.81 -15.18
CA GLU A 150 -8.62 10.21 -16.37
C GLU A 150 -7.32 10.91 -16.78
N ARG A 151 -7.31 12.24 -16.73
CA ARG A 151 -6.14 13.06 -17.11
C ARG A 151 -4.89 12.77 -16.26
N TRP A 152 -5.06 12.42 -14.99
CA TRP A 152 -3.95 12.29 -14.04
C TRP A 152 -3.81 10.88 -13.44
N ALA A 153 -4.65 9.93 -13.87
CA ALA A 153 -4.65 8.56 -13.36
C ALA A 153 -3.27 7.90 -13.47
N GLY A 154 -2.61 7.98 -14.63
CA GLY A 154 -1.28 7.41 -14.84
C GLY A 154 -0.20 8.05 -13.94
N GLY A 155 -0.23 9.38 -13.79
CA GLY A 155 0.70 10.08 -12.89
C GLY A 155 0.46 9.72 -11.41
N CYS A 156 -0.80 9.55 -11.03
CA CYS A 156 -1.18 9.14 -9.68
C CYS A 156 -0.76 7.69 -9.38
N GLU A 157 -0.96 6.78 -10.34
CA GLU A 157 -0.46 5.40 -10.24
C GLU A 157 1.05 5.37 -10.01
N ILE A 158 1.83 6.09 -10.81
CA ILE A 158 3.29 6.16 -10.67
C ILE A 158 3.67 6.70 -9.30
N ALA A 159 3.06 7.82 -8.88
CA ALA A 159 3.34 8.44 -7.58
C ALA A 159 3.07 7.47 -6.41
N VAL A 160 1.96 6.74 -6.43
CA VAL A 160 1.64 5.74 -5.41
C VAL A 160 2.61 4.56 -5.46
N ARG A 161 2.94 4.03 -6.65
CA ARG A 161 3.91 2.94 -6.78
C ARG A 161 5.29 3.31 -6.22
N LEU A 162 5.74 4.55 -6.46
CA LEU A 162 6.98 5.07 -5.86
C LEU A 162 6.89 5.18 -4.33
N ALA A 163 5.75 5.66 -3.81
CA ALA A 163 5.50 5.67 -2.37
C ALA A 163 5.54 4.25 -1.78
N LEU A 164 4.91 3.27 -2.42
CA LEU A 164 4.93 1.88 -1.99
C LEU A 164 6.33 1.26 -2.05
N SER A 165 7.11 1.57 -3.10
CA SER A 165 8.51 1.20 -3.20
C SER A 165 9.31 1.72 -2.00
N HIS A 166 9.11 2.99 -1.63
CA HIS A 166 9.73 3.59 -0.44
C HIS A 166 9.26 2.92 0.87
N VAL A 167 7.99 2.56 0.99
CA VAL A 167 7.45 1.86 2.17
C VAL A 167 8.12 0.49 2.33
N VAL A 168 8.32 -0.25 1.24
CA VAL A 168 8.95 -1.58 1.26
C VAL A 168 10.47 -1.49 1.44
N ALA A 169 11.12 -0.55 0.76
CA ALA A 169 12.56 -0.29 0.80
C ALA A 169 12.82 1.13 1.33
N PRO A 170 12.68 1.36 2.65
CA PRO A 170 12.89 2.68 3.23
C PRO A 170 14.35 3.10 3.09
N ALA A 171 14.58 4.39 2.89
CA ALA A 171 15.92 4.93 2.80
C ALA A 171 16.69 4.61 4.09
N VAL A 172 17.83 3.93 3.97
CA VAL A 172 18.78 3.80 5.07
C VAL A 172 19.32 5.20 5.38
N PRO A 173 19.23 5.69 6.64
CA PRO A 173 19.87 6.94 6.99
C PRO A 173 21.36 6.83 6.68
N TRP A 174 21.84 7.67 5.76
CA TRP A 174 23.25 7.78 5.38
C TRP A 174 24.20 7.86 6.60
N SER A 175 23.71 8.35 7.74
CA SER A 175 24.46 8.46 9.00
C SER A 175 24.79 7.12 9.69
N ARG A 176 24.14 6.00 9.37
CA ARG A 176 24.52 4.67 9.90
C ARG A 176 25.46 3.88 8.99
N ALA A 177 25.60 4.26 7.73
CA ALA A 177 26.49 3.59 6.79
C ALA A 177 27.99 3.97 6.99
N GLY A 178 28.30 4.99 7.80
CA GLY A 178 29.66 5.47 8.05
C GLY A 178 30.17 5.38 9.50
N ALA A 179 29.37 4.93 10.46
CA ALA A 179 29.73 4.96 11.89
C ALA A 179 30.30 3.62 12.43
N GLY A 180 30.95 2.85 11.56
CA GLY A 180 31.55 1.55 11.90
C GLY A 180 32.86 1.35 11.14
N GLY A 181 33.79 2.30 11.26
CA GLY A 181 35.07 2.22 10.57
C GLY A 181 35.98 3.42 10.86
N ALA A 182 36.72 3.31 11.97
CA ALA A 182 37.99 3.97 12.27
C ALA A 182 38.09 5.51 12.22
N ALA A 183 38.41 6.06 13.39
CA ALA A 183 39.18 7.29 13.50
C ALA A 183 40.50 7.17 12.70
N GLY A 184 40.73 8.11 11.80
CA GLY A 184 41.93 8.18 10.98
C GLY A 184 41.88 9.40 10.06
N ARG A 185 42.53 10.48 10.52
CA ARG A 185 43.00 11.71 9.86
C ARG A 185 42.77 11.87 8.35
N ASP A 186 42.38 13.09 7.97
CA ASP A 186 42.79 13.81 6.76
C ASP A 186 43.06 12.94 5.52
N GLY A 187 41.97 12.44 4.94
CA GLY A 187 41.97 11.84 3.61
C GLY A 187 40.90 12.50 2.79
N GLN A 188 41.32 13.42 1.91
CA GLN A 188 40.58 13.77 0.69
C GLN A 188 39.93 12.49 0.16
N ARG A 189 38.59 12.48 -0.02
CA ARG A 189 37.93 11.38 -0.72
C ARG A 189 38.52 11.35 -2.14
N ALA A 190 39.50 10.49 -2.36
CA ALA A 190 40.01 10.22 -3.69
C ALA A 190 38.82 9.73 -4.52
N GLU A 191 38.54 10.41 -5.63
CA GLU A 191 37.65 9.85 -6.64
C GLU A 191 38.22 8.49 -7.04
N PRO A 192 37.38 7.46 -7.20
CA PRO A 192 37.87 6.21 -7.76
C PRO A 192 38.39 6.51 -9.17
N GLU A 193 39.71 6.41 -9.36
CA GLU A 193 40.36 6.31 -10.67
C GLU A 193 39.95 4.98 -11.34
N SER A 194 38.66 4.81 -11.61
CA SER A 194 38.12 3.72 -12.41
C SER A 194 36.75 4.08 -12.99
N TRP A 195 36.54 5.34 -13.37
CA TRP A 195 35.53 5.66 -14.39
C TRP A 195 36.22 5.75 -15.76
N SER A 196 36.78 4.65 -16.22
CA SER A 196 36.91 4.46 -17.66
C SER A 196 35.52 4.04 -18.16
N PRO A 197 34.92 4.73 -19.15
CA PRO A 197 33.63 4.32 -19.68
C PRO A 197 33.84 3.00 -20.42
N THR A 198 33.51 1.89 -19.76
CA THR A 198 33.48 0.58 -20.39
C THR A 198 32.24 0.47 -21.26
N THR A 199 32.28 1.12 -22.43
CA THR A 199 31.37 0.78 -23.52
C THR A 199 32.13 0.80 -24.84
N PRO A 200 32.19 -0.37 -25.50
CA PRO A 200 31.65 -0.42 -26.85
C PRO A 200 30.59 -1.52 -27.06
N THR A 201 30.17 -2.26 -26.03
CA THR A 201 29.28 -3.43 -26.22
C THR A 201 27.77 -3.10 -26.21
N ILE A 202 27.32 -2.05 -25.50
CA ILE A 202 25.88 -1.73 -25.42
C ILE A 202 25.33 -1.02 -26.67
N THR A 203 26.15 -0.26 -27.40
CA THR A 203 25.69 0.45 -28.60
C THR A 203 25.38 -0.51 -29.77
N SER A 204 26.13 -1.61 -29.89
CA SER A 204 25.95 -2.59 -30.98
C SER A 204 24.63 -3.37 -30.89
N VAL A 205 24.13 -3.64 -29.68
CA VAL A 205 22.87 -4.38 -29.49
C VAL A 205 21.66 -3.51 -29.84
N ILE A 206 21.72 -2.20 -29.58
CA ILE A 206 20.62 -1.28 -29.89
C ILE A 206 20.55 -0.97 -31.40
N GLU A 207 21.69 -0.83 -32.08
CA GLU A 207 21.71 -0.64 -33.55
C GLU A 207 21.24 -1.88 -34.32
N THR A 208 21.52 -3.09 -33.80
CA THR A 208 21.09 -4.35 -34.44
C THR A 208 19.57 -4.56 -34.33
N ILE A 209 18.92 -4.04 -33.29
CA ILE A 209 17.47 -4.20 -33.07
C ILE A 209 16.64 -3.19 -33.88
N LEU A 210 17.21 -2.04 -34.26
CA LEU A 210 16.48 -0.96 -34.92
C LEU A 210 16.62 -0.91 -36.45
N SER A 211 17.49 -1.71 -37.07
CA SER A 211 17.55 -1.84 -38.53
C SER A 211 16.57 -2.88 -39.05
N VAL A 212 15.27 -2.55 -39.02
CA VAL A 212 14.28 -3.18 -39.91
C VAL A 212 14.16 -2.28 -41.14
N GLU A 213 14.82 -2.69 -42.22
CA GLU A 213 14.66 -2.10 -43.55
C GLU A 213 13.20 -2.23 -44.01
N THR A 214 12.47 -1.12 -44.04
CA THR A 214 11.22 -1.02 -44.79
C THR A 214 11.57 -0.86 -46.27
N THR A 215 11.87 -1.95 -46.98
CA THR A 215 11.94 -1.92 -48.44
C THR A 215 10.52 -1.93 -49.01
N SER A 216 10.03 -0.74 -49.37
CA SER A 216 8.81 -0.53 -50.13
C SER A 216 9.08 -0.77 -51.62
N PRO A 217 8.35 -1.65 -52.33
CA PRO A 217 8.57 -1.86 -53.75
C PRO A 217 7.68 -0.90 -54.55
N ARG A 218 8.26 0.16 -55.13
CA ARG A 218 7.62 0.89 -56.22
C ARG A 218 8.57 1.13 -57.40
N LYS A 219 8.18 0.49 -58.51
CA LYS A 219 8.29 0.90 -59.91
C LYS A 219 9.69 0.93 -60.55
N THR A 220 9.93 -0.09 -61.38
CA THR A 220 10.58 0.08 -62.68
C THR A 220 9.67 -0.55 -63.74
N MET A 221 9.10 0.31 -64.58
CA MET A 221 8.50 -0.07 -65.87
C MET A 221 9.63 -0.17 -66.91
N PRO A 222 9.54 -1.12 -67.87
CA PRO A 222 10.32 -1.05 -69.10
C PRO A 222 9.80 0.02 -70.05
#